data_AF-A0A6J4HAQ6-F1
#
_entry.id   AF-A0A6J4HAQ6-F1
#
_cell.length_a   1.000
_cell.length_b   1.000
_cell.length_c   1.000
_cell.angle_alpha   90.00
_cell.angle_beta   90.00
_cell.angle_gamma   90.00
#
_symmetry.space_group_name_H-M   'P 1'
#
loop_
_entity.id
_entity.type
_entity.pdbx_description
1 polymer ?
#
loop_
_entity_poly.entity_id
_entity_poly.type
_entity_poly.pdbx_seq_one_letter_code
_entity_poly.pdbx_strand_id
1 'polypeptide(L)'
;MKQLEFGVADFPPAWEQVAALYRAVLDLGRPATETLYACLRQYGIEPTVHVAGELFVSNPVLVPGYIVDRMTEDLNRFVDQRRDAVRDAAGLLALVPPEVRAGLTSDEVAAVLWERLQSEPPLASLDAFLVDTGNGLAPSYIEWQTVGTYATMARWALRCAHSAWGPLAAASPVATRGWDMATLDRRLATLYLAGIEDDPRRGVILDYKPLEQKSRREFFAIQELTGGPARGWGILDPREVVYMTLPGSARAQPCYRRDGALVPIHRAYSRLVHSDIVGRLLPDCTLDERSALQRLFGDPNIHWVSHPIHFYYGTKANFVDYHRDSLSPYVPETRLVTDDLLDAFRRAGRDPLTGLVYKPTLGNSGQAVEADPALANVEPGGLLQARIHPVACHPTLFGPRVPEIRLMGIPDAGRLTGAALYNRVMPVDSFKSNASVVAARGEPGTGEGFGFVVW
;
A
#
# COMPACT_ATOMS: atom_id res chain seq x y z
N MET A 1 -32.91 6.35 22.23
CA MET A 1 -32.46 6.10 20.84
C MET A 1 -33.00 7.24 19.98
N LYS A 2 -32.23 8.31 19.74
CA LYS A 2 -32.61 9.37 18.80
C LYS A 2 -32.26 8.86 17.40
N GLN A 3 -33.26 8.75 16.52
CA GLN A 3 -33.03 8.60 15.09
C GLN A 3 -32.15 9.77 14.64
N LEU A 4 -30.95 9.48 14.16
CA LEU A 4 -30.21 10.42 13.33
C LEU A 4 -30.95 10.45 12.00
N GLU A 5 -31.77 11.47 11.81
CA GLU A 5 -32.20 11.89 10.49
C GLU A 5 -30.94 12.32 9.74
N PHE A 6 -30.38 11.41 8.95
CA PHE A 6 -29.50 11.81 7.86
C PHE A 6 -30.35 12.70 6.96
N GLY A 7 -30.05 14.00 6.92
CA GLY A 7 -30.59 14.89 5.91
C GLY A 7 -30.23 14.31 4.56
N VAL A 8 -31.21 13.69 3.90
CA VAL A 8 -31.12 13.18 2.53
C VAL A 8 -31.10 14.40 1.62
N ALA A 9 -29.97 15.12 1.59
CA ALA A 9 -29.64 15.92 0.44
C ALA A 9 -29.29 14.93 -0.68
N ASP A 10 -29.96 15.07 -1.83
CA ASP A 10 -29.91 14.19 -3.00
C ASP A 10 -28.52 13.63 -3.28
N PHE A 11 -28.22 12.45 -2.73
CA PHE A 11 -27.02 11.73 -3.08
C PHE A 11 -27.23 11.11 -4.47
N PRO A 12 -26.19 11.03 -5.33
CA PRO A 12 -26.31 10.33 -6.60
C PRO A 12 -26.80 8.88 -6.36
N PRO A 13 -27.56 8.26 -7.29
CA PRO A 13 -28.20 6.95 -7.10
C PRO A 13 -27.28 5.83 -6.57
N ALA A 14 -25.98 5.92 -6.83
CA ALA A 14 -24.97 5.00 -6.32
C ALA A 14 -24.85 4.99 -4.77
N TRP A 15 -25.06 6.13 -4.12
CA TRP A 15 -24.95 6.26 -2.66
C TRP A 15 -26.17 5.71 -1.92
N GLU A 16 -27.36 5.77 -2.52
CA GLU A 16 -28.54 5.11 -1.96
C GLU A 16 -28.35 3.60 -1.90
N GLN A 17 -27.75 3.01 -2.95
CA GLN A 17 -27.41 1.59 -2.98
C GLN A 17 -26.37 1.24 -1.92
N VAL A 18 -25.31 2.05 -1.77
CA VAL A 18 -24.31 1.89 -0.71
C VAL A 18 -24.97 1.97 0.68
N ALA A 19 -25.84 2.94 0.91
CA ALA A 19 -26.52 3.13 2.19
C ALA A 19 -27.48 1.97 2.52
N ALA A 20 -28.22 1.47 1.52
CA ALA A 20 -29.08 0.31 1.66
C ALA A 20 -28.27 -0.96 2.01
N LEU A 21 -27.14 -1.16 1.34
CA LEU A 21 -26.26 -2.29 1.62
C LEU A 21 -25.61 -2.19 3.00
N TYR A 22 -25.17 -1.00 3.43
CA TYR A 22 -24.71 -0.78 4.80
C TYR A 22 -25.77 -1.15 5.83
N ARG A 23 -27.03 -0.75 5.62
CA ARG A 23 -28.13 -1.10 6.54
C ARG A 23 -28.28 -2.61 6.65
N ALA A 24 -28.31 -3.33 5.53
CA ALA A 24 -28.41 -4.78 5.52
C ALA A 24 -27.23 -5.47 6.23
N VAL A 25 -26.00 -4.95 6.07
CA VAL A 25 -24.80 -5.45 6.78
C VAL A 25 -24.91 -5.21 8.29
N LEU A 26 -25.38 -4.03 8.71
CA LEU A 26 -25.52 -3.67 10.12
C LEU A 26 -26.66 -4.43 10.82
N ASP A 27 -27.74 -4.74 10.11
CA ASP A 27 -28.87 -5.52 10.63
C ASP A 27 -28.45 -6.95 11.03
N LEU A 28 -27.43 -7.52 10.36
CA LEU A 28 -26.83 -8.80 10.75
C LEU A 28 -25.99 -8.70 12.03
N GLY A 29 -25.49 -7.50 12.34
CA GLY A 29 -24.87 -7.14 13.60
C GLY A 29 -23.69 -8.04 14.01
N ARG A 30 -23.58 -8.24 15.33
CA ARG A 30 -22.47 -8.95 15.98
C ARG A 30 -22.27 -10.41 15.52
N PRO A 31 -23.31 -11.23 15.30
CA PRO A 31 -23.14 -12.61 14.84
C PRO A 31 -22.35 -12.73 13.51
N ALA A 32 -22.60 -11.83 12.56
CA ALA A 32 -21.85 -11.82 11.30
C ALA A 32 -20.38 -11.42 11.54
N THR A 33 -20.12 -10.41 12.38
CA THR A 33 -18.75 -10.03 12.78
C THR A 33 -18.00 -11.21 13.42
N GLU A 34 -18.65 -11.99 14.29
CA GLU A 34 -18.05 -13.17 14.92
C GLU A 34 -17.73 -14.28 13.89
N THR A 35 -18.59 -14.44 12.88
CA THR A 35 -18.36 -15.36 11.76
C THR A 35 -17.16 -14.93 10.91
N LEU A 36 -17.05 -13.64 10.57
CA LEU A 36 -15.87 -13.08 9.91
C LEU A 36 -14.61 -13.41 10.72
N TYR A 37 -14.64 -13.13 12.03
CA TYR A 37 -13.47 -13.30 12.89
C TYR A 37 -13.06 -14.76 13.02
N ALA A 38 -14.03 -15.67 13.12
CA ALA A 38 -13.75 -17.10 13.11
C ALA A 38 -13.05 -17.54 11.81
N CYS A 39 -13.48 -17.02 10.66
CA CYS A 39 -12.84 -17.29 9.37
C CYS A 39 -11.42 -16.72 9.29
N LEU A 40 -11.21 -15.46 9.70
CA LEU A 40 -9.89 -14.82 9.69
C LEU A 40 -8.85 -15.59 10.53
N ARG A 41 -9.25 -16.13 11.68
CA ARG A 41 -8.38 -16.95 12.54
C ARG A 41 -7.86 -18.21 11.87
N GLN A 42 -8.57 -18.76 10.88
CA GLN A 42 -8.09 -19.90 10.10
C GLN A 42 -6.86 -19.56 9.26
N TYR A 43 -6.68 -18.27 8.92
CA TYR A 43 -5.49 -17.73 8.25
C TYR A 43 -4.44 -17.19 9.25
N GLY A 44 -4.64 -17.43 10.54
CA GLY A 44 -3.80 -16.92 11.63
C GLY A 44 -3.91 -15.42 11.85
N ILE A 45 -4.90 -14.76 11.25
CA ILE A 45 -5.21 -13.36 11.52
C ILE A 45 -6.03 -13.35 12.82
N GLU A 46 -5.52 -12.72 13.85
CA GLU A 46 -6.19 -12.63 15.16
C GLU A 46 -6.89 -11.28 15.32
N PRO A 47 -8.16 -11.16 14.93
CA PRO A 47 -8.91 -9.93 15.12
C PRO A 47 -9.19 -9.75 16.61
N THR A 48 -8.85 -8.57 17.15
CA THR A 48 -9.07 -8.21 18.54
C THR A 48 -9.96 -6.99 18.65
N VAL A 49 -10.96 -7.03 19.56
CA VAL A 49 -11.89 -5.92 19.80
C VAL A 49 -11.28 -4.84 20.73
N HIS A 50 -10.24 -5.20 21.51
CA HIS A 50 -9.79 -4.41 22.66
C HIS A 50 -8.27 -4.25 22.79
N VAL A 51 -7.48 -4.81 21.87
CA VAL A 51 -6.01 -4.79 21.93
C VAL A 51 -5.48 -4.44 20.54
N ALA A 52 -4.29 -3.84 20.47
CA ALA A 52 -3.62 -3.64 19.20
C ALA A 52 -3.23 -4.99 18.56
N GLY A 53 -3.79 -5.29 17.38
CA GLY A 53 -3.64 -6.55 16.65
C GLY A 53 -4.17 -6.45 15.21
N GLU A 54 -3.79 -7.42 14.35
CA GLU A 54 -4.04 -7.44 12.89
C GLU A 54 -5.54 -7.39 12.54
N LEU A 55 -5.92 -6.50 11.59
CA LEU A 55 -7.25 -6.34 10.96
C LEU A 55 -8.43 -6.16 11.96
N PHE A 56 -8.92 -4.94 12.04
CA PHE A 56 -9.97 -4.48 12.94
C PHE A 56 -10.97 -3.64 12.16
N VAL A 57 -12.12 -4.17 11.75
CA VAL A 57 -13.28 -3.32 11.43
C VAL A 57 -14.53 -4.07 11.86
N SER A 58 -15.49 -3.37 12.47
CA SER A 58 -16.77 -3.95 12.88
C SER A 58 -17.60 -4.47 11.70
N ASN A 59 -17.39 -3.88 10.52
CA ASN A 59 -18.07 -4.16 9.26
C ASN A 59 -17.23 -3.63 8.08
N PRO A 60 -17.42 -4.16 6.86
CA PRO A 60 -16.66 -3.72 5.68
C PRO A 60 -16.94 -2.26 5.31
N VAL A 61 -15.91 -1.58 4.79
CA VAL A 61 -16.08 -0.28 4.13
C VAL A 61 -16.62 -0.51 2.72
N LEU A 62 -17.76 0.10 2.41
CA LEU A 62 -18.37 0.12 1.07
C LEU A 62 -18.04 1.45 0.38
N VAL A 63 -17.57 1.37 -0.86
CA VAL A 63 -17.19 2.53 -1.68
C VAL A 63 -17.92 2.48 -3.02
N PRO A 64 -18.50 3.59 -3.52
CA PRO A 64 -19.04 3.62 -4.87
C PRO A 64 -17.98 3.37 -5.95
N GLY A 65 -18.36 2.65 -6.99
CA GLY A 65 -17.49 2.31 -8.12
C GLY A 65 -16.86 3.51 -8.82
N TYR A 66 -17.58 4.62 -8.95
CA TYR A 66 -17.05 5.82 -9.59
C TYR A 66 -15.84 6.43 -8.84
N ILE A 67 -15.74 6.26 -7.52
CA ILE A 67 -14.58 6.72 -6.75
C ILE A 67 -13.36 5.87 -7.12
N VAL A 68 -13.58 4.56 -7.25
CA VAL A 68 -12.53 3.61 -7.59
C VAL A 68 -12.05 3.78 -9.03
N ASP A 69 -12.97 4.01 -9.97
CA ASP A 69 -12.64 4.35 -11.36
C ASP A 69 -11.73 5.60 -11.40
N ARG A 70 -12.12 6.69 -10.72
CA ARG A 70 -11.33 7.93 -10.65
C ARG A 70 -9.95 7.72 -10.02
N MET A 71 -9.88 6.99 -8.91
CA MET A 71 -8.60 6.69 -8.25
C MET A 71 -7.68 5.86 -9.15
N THR A 72 -8.25 4.93 -9.93
CA THR A 72 -7.48 4.10 -10.88
C THR A 72 -6.97 4.95 -12.05
N GLU A 73 -7.78 5.85 -12.58
CA GLU A 73 -7.38 6.80 -13.61
C GLU A 73 -6.23 7.71 -13.13
N ASP A 74 -6.35 8.26 -11.92
CA ASP A 74 -5.31 9.11 -11.31
C ASP A 74 -4.02 8.36 -11.05
N LEU A 75 -4.11 7.12 -10.58
CA LEU A 75 -2.94 6.27 -10.38
C LEU A 75 -2.17 6.06 -11.69
N ASN A 76 -2.88 5.86 -12.82
CA ASN A 76 -2.25 5.78 -14.13
C ASN A 76 -1.65 7.12 -14.59
N ARG A 77 -2.37 8.25 -14.40
CA ARG A 77 -1.84 9.59 -14.71
C ARG A 77 -0.54 9.88 -13.95
N PHE A 78 -0.47 9.48 -12.68
CA PHE A 78 0.73 9.64 -11.85
C PHE A 78 1.90 8.82 -12.36
N VAL A 79 1.67 7.57 -12.78
CA VAL A 79 2.71 6.74 -13.39
C VAL A 79 3.20 7.32 -14.71
N ASP A 80 2.29 7.80 -15.57
CA ASP A 80 2.65 8.40 -16.85
C ASP A 80 3.49 9.66 -16.65
N GLN A 81 3.11 10.54 -15.70
CA GLN A 81 3.95 11.70 -15.36
C GLN A 81 5.33 11.28 -14.83
N ARG A 82 5.43 10.20 -14.03
CA ARG A 82 6.74 9.71 -13.59
C ARG A 82 7.60 9.21 -14.74
N ARG A 83 7.00 8.54 -15.73
CA ARG A 83 7.71 8.09 -16.94
C ARG A 83 8.24 9.27 -17.75
N ASP A 84 7.51 10.39 -17.79
CA ASP A 84 7.97 11.59 -18.47
C ASP A 84 9.08 12.33 -17.71
N ALA A 85 8.98 12.33 -16.37
CA ALA A 85 9.93 13.01 -15.49
C ALA A 85 11.26 12.25 -15.34
N VAL A 86 11.23 10.92 -15.37
CA VAL A 86 12.41 10.05 -15.32
C VAL A 86 12.66 9.57 -16.74
N ARG A 87 13.67 10.06 -17.46
CA ARG A 87 13.76 9.77 -18.91
C ARG A 87 14.54 8.51 -19.26
N ASP A 88 15.41 8.08 -18.36
CA ASP A 88 16.36 7.00 -18.57
C ASP A 88 16.78 6.33 -17.24
N ALA A 89 17.63 5.31 -17.36
CA ALA A 89 18.21 4.58 -16.24
C ALA A 89 19.01 5.48 -15.29
N ALA A 90 19.71 6.49 -15.82
CA ALA A 90 20.49 7.43 -15.02
C ALA A 90 19.57 8.33 -14.18
N GLY A 91 18.45 8.79 -14.77
CA GLY A 91 17.38 9.49 -14.08
C GLY A 91 16.76 8.63 -12.97
N LEU A 92 16.53 7.34 -13.22
CA LEU A 92 16.01 6.42 -12.21
C LEU A 92 16.98 6.26 -11.03
N LEU A 93 18.28 6.10 -11.31
CA LEU A 93 19.31 6.05 -10.27
C LEU A 93 19.44 7.35 -9.50
N ALA A 94 19.30 8.49 -10.16
CA ALA A 94 19.37 9.81 -9.54
C ALA A 94 18.32 9.99 -8.43
N LEU A 95 17.19 9.27 -8.46
CA LEU A 95 16.18 9.28 -7.39
C LEU A 95 16.65 8.58 -6.11
N VAL A 96 17.62 7.67 -6.21
CA VAL A 96 18.05 6.82 -5.10
C VAL A 96 19.13 7.53 -4.28
N PRO A 97 18.97 7.67 -2.95
CA PRO A 97 19.98 8.25 -2.08
C PRO A 97 21.35 7.56 -2.21
N PRO A 98 22.48 8.29 -2.12
CA PRO A 98 23.81 7.73 -2.35
C PRO A 98 24.13 6.49 -1.51
N GLU A 99 23.73 6.49 -0.24
CA GLU A 99 23.95 5.40 0.71
C GLU A 99 23.18 4.11 0.33
N VAL A 100 22.03 4.25 -0.32
CA VAL A 100 21.27 3.11 -0.86
C VAL A 100 21.83 2.71 -2.22
N ARG A 101 22.21 3.69 -3.04
CA ARG A 101 22.74 3.46 -4.39
C ARG A 101 24.00 2.60 -4.36
N ALA A 102 24.95 2.94 -3.47
CA ALA A 102 26.18 2.19 -3.29
C ALA A 102 25.97 0.77 -2.74
N GLY A 103 24.82 0.53 -2.09
CA GLY A 103 24.53 -0.74 -1.42
C GLY A 103 23.64 -1.70 -2.20
N LEU A 104 22.69 -1.20 -3.00
CA LEU A 104 21.55 -2.02 -3.45
C LEU A 104 21.09 -1.76 -4.90
N THR A 105 21.93 -1.19 -5.78
CA THR A 105 21.60 -1.07 -7.21
C THR A 105 22.87 -0.84 -8.05
N SER A 106 22.75 -0.99 -9.36
CA SER A 106 23.80 -0.72 -10.35
C SER A 106 23.23 -0.03 -11.59
N ASP A 107 24.10 0.50 -12.45
CA ASP A 107 23.71 1.07 -13.76
C ASP A 107 22.99 0.05 -14.64
N GLU A 108 23.48 -1.19 -14.65
CA GLU A 108 22.91 -2.29 -15.43
C GLU A 108 21.51 -2.66 -14.94
N VAL A 109 21.32 -2.81 -13.62
CA VAL A 109 19.99 -3.10 -13.04
C VAL A 109 19.04 -1.94 -13.27
N ALA A 110 19.49 -0.69 -13.14
CA ALA A 110 18.64 0.46 -13.43
C ALA A 110 18.20 0.50 -14.90
N ALA A 111 19.07 0.10 -15.84
CA ALA A 111 18.70 -0.01 -17.25
C ALA A 111 17.62 -1.06 -17.50
N VAL A 112 17.77 -2.25 -16.93
CA VAL A 112 16.76 -3.33 -17.03
C VAL A 112 15.43 -2.92 -16.41
N LEU A 113 15.46 -2.31 -15.21
CA LEU A 113 14.26 -1.86 -14.53
C LEU A 113 13.58 -0.71 -15.29
N TRP A 114 14.36 0.21 -15.84
CA TRP A 114 13.83 1.31 -16.63
C TRP A 114 13.15 0.82 -17.91
N GLU A 115 13.80 -0.08 -18.66
CA GLU A 115 13.20 -0.70 -19.86
C GLU A 115 11.86 -1.36 -19.52
N ARG A 116 11.80 -2.08 -18.39
CA ARG A 116 10.55 -2.69 -17.95
C ARG A 116 9.48 -1.66 -17.61
N LEU A 117 9.82 -0.59 -16.89
CA LEU A 117 8.89 0.47 -16.51
C LEU A 117 8.21 1.14 -17.71
N GLN A 118 8.85 1.12 -18.89
CA GLN A 118 8.25 1.62 -20.14
C GLN A 118 7.07 0.77 -20.63
N SER A 119 7.08 -0.53 -20.35
CA SER A 119 6.06 -1.47 -20.83
C SER A 119 5.09 -1.92 -19.75
N GLU A 120 5.54 -1.94 -18.49
CA GLU A 120 4.78 -2.43 -17.35
C GLU A 120 4.94 -1.46 -16.19
N PRO A 121 3.86 -0.88 -15.66
CA PRO A 121 3.95 -0.01 -14.50
C PRO A 121 4.41 -0.80 -13.27
N PRO A 122 5.01 -0.16 -12.25
CA PRO A 122 5.30 -0.83 -11.00
C PRO A 122 4.00 -1.06 -10.20
N LEU A 123 4.01 -1.99 -9.24
CA LEU A 123 2.97 -2.03 -8.21
C LEU A 123 2.81 -0.64 -7.59
N ALA A 124 1.58 -0.17 -7.38
CA ALA A 124 1.36 1.12 -6.77
C ALA A 124 0.14 1.12 -5.85
N SER A 125 0.10 2.06 -4.92
CA SER A 125 -1.10 2.32 -4.14
C SER A 125 -1.38 3.80 -4.00
N LEU A 126 -2.65 4.15 -3.86
CA LEU A 126 -3.12 5.52 -3.67
C LEU A 126 -4.05 5.58 -2.46
N ASP A 127 -3.67 6.39 -1.49
CA ASP A 127 -4.38 6.61 -0.24
C ASP A 127 -5.21 7.88 -0.35
N ALA A 128 -6.48 7.78 0.06
CA ALA A 128 -7.41 8.88 0.06
C ALA A 128 -8.25 8.88 1.34
N PHE A 129 -8.58 10.07 1.80
CA PHE A 129 -9.78 10.26 2.61
C PHE A 129 -10.97 10.51 1.70
N LEU A 130 -12.16 10.18 2.19
CA LEU A 130 -13.39 10.67 1.59
C LEU A 130 -13.75 12.03 2.19
N VAL A 131 -14.06 12.99 1.32
CA VAL A 131 -14.51 14.34 1.68
C VAL A 131 -15.88 14.60 1.08
N ASP A 132 -16.70 15.37 1.78
CA ASP A 132 -17.97 15.85 1.25
C ASP A 132 -17.72 17.10 0.40
N THR A 133 -18.21 17.09 -0.84
CA THR A 133 -18.05 18.19 -1.80
C THR A 133 -19.35 19.00 -1.99
N GLY A 134 -20.40 18.69 -1.24
CA GLY A 134 -21.76 19.21 -1.46
C GLY A 134 -22.50 18.55 -2.62
N ASN A 135 -21.77 17.99 -3.59
CA ASN A 135 -22.29 17.16 -4.69
C ASN A 135 -22.13 15.65 -4.43
N GLY A 136 -21.85 15.28 -3.18
CA GLY A 136 -21.53 13.92 -2.75
C GLY A 136 -20.05 13.74 -2.38
N LEU A 137 -19.66 12.49 -2.11
CA LEU A 137 -18.31 12.18 -1.66
C LEU A 137 -17.31 12.10 -2.81
N ALA A 138 -16.11 12.60 -2.57
CA ALA A 138 -14.95 12.51 -3.45
C ALA A 138 -13.70 12.07 -2.68
N PRO A 139 -12.71 11.47 -3.36
CA PRO A 139 -11.42 11.22 -2.74
C PRO A 139 -10.64 12.52 -2.58
N SER A 140 -9.80 12.58 -1.54
CA SER A 140 -8.75 13.59 -1.39
C SER A 140 -7.45 12.88 -1.00
N TYR A 141 -6.43 13.00 -1.84
CA TYR A 141 -5.25 12.13 -1.79
C TYR A 141 -4.26 12.52 -0.70
N ILE A 142 -3.86 11.51 0.07
CA ILE A 142 -2.96 11.64 1.21
C ILE A 142 -1.54 11.24 0.81
N GLU A 143 -1.43 10.16 0.06
CA GLU A 143 -0.16 9.51 -0.27
C GLU A 143 -0.33 8.62 -1.49
N TRP A 144 0.71 8.55 -2.31
CA TRP A 144 0.87 7.51 -3.31
C TRP A 144 2.28 6.91 -3.17
N GLN A 145 2.42 5.64 -3.54
CA GLN A 145 3.69 4.92 -3.42
C GLN A 145 3.76 3.79 -4.43
N THR A 146 4.96 3.49 -4.91
CA THR A 146 5.22 2.39 -5.87
C THR A 146 5.80 1.13 -5.21
N VAL A 147 5.54 0.97 -3.92
CA VAL A 147 5.70 -0.29 -3.17
C VAL A 147 4.31 -0.69 -2.70
N GLY A 148 3.49 -1.20 -3.63
CA GLY A 148 2.15 -1.67 -3.31
C GLY A 148 2.21 -2.82 -2.29
N THR A 149 1.31 -2.82 -1.32
CA THR A 149 1.26 -3.80 -0.23
C THR A 149 -0.17 -4.29 -0.01
N TYR A 150 -0.36 -5.51 0.51
CA TYR A 150 -1.64 -6.09 0.94
C TYR A 150 -2.63 -6.57 -0.13
N ALA A 151 -2.26 -6.50 -1.41
CA ALA A 151 -3.15 -6.95 -2.49
C ALA A 151 -3.46 -8.45 -2.40
N THR A 152 -2.54 -9.27 -1.89
CA THR A 152 -2.71 -10.72 -1.82
C THR A 152 -3.50 -11.16 -0.60
N MET A 153 -3.26 -10.54 0.56
CA MET A 153 -3.99 -10.79 1.80
C MET A 153 -5.47 -10.40 1.67
N ALA A 154 -5.80 -9.45 0.79
CA ALA A 154 -7.19 -9.10 0.46
C ALA A 154 -8.01 -10.34 0.09
N ARG A 155 -7.39 -11.33 -0.57
CA ARG A 155 -8.04 -12.58 -0.98
C ARG A 155 -8.69 -13.32 0.19
N TRP A 156 -8.00 -13.41 1.32
CA TRP A 156 -8.51 -14.07 2.51
C TRP A 156 -9.62 -13.24 3.18
N ALA A 157 -9.34 -11.96 3.42
CA ALA A 157 -10.27 -11.09 4.13
C ALA A 157 -11.60 -10.90 3.39
N LEU A 158 -11.57 -10.70 2.08
CA LEU A 158 -12.76 -10.52 1.26
C LEU A 158 -13.61 -11.80 1.17
N ARG A 159 -12.98 -12.98 1.10
CA ARG A 159 -13.68 -14.28 1.16
C ARG A 159 -14.39 -14.46 2.50
N CYS A 160 -13.68 -14.19 3.60
CA CYS A 160 -14.29 -14.29 4.93
C CYS A 160 -15.45 -13.30 5.08
N ALA A 161 -15.31 -12.07 4.60
CA ALA A 161 -16.38 -11.08 4.63
C ALA A 161 -17.60 -11.48 3.78
N HIS A 162 -17.41 -12.00 2.57
CA HIS A 162 -18.51 -12.55 1.76
C HIS A 162 -19.27 -13.69 2.48
N SER A 163 -18.55 -14.57 3.19
CA SER A 163 -19.19 -15.67 3.93
C SER A 163 -19.95 -15.18 5.17
N ALA A 164 -19.47 -14.10 5.80
CA ALA A 164 -20.03 -13.54 7.01
C ALA A 164 -21.26 -12.66 6.76
N TRP A 165 -21.25 -11.90 5.66
CA TRP A 165 -22.30 -10.96 5.31
C TRP A 165 -22.89 -11.29 3.94
N GLY A 166 -23.93 -12.12 3.91
CA GLY A 166 -24.66 -12.48 2.69
C GLY A 166 -25.04 -11.30 1.78
N PRO A 167 -25.48 -10.14 2.30
CA PRO A 167 -25.77 -8.97 1.46
C PRO A 167 -24.59 -8.49 0.61
N LEU A 168 -23.34 -8.71 1.03
CA LEU A 168 -22.16 -8.30 0.26
C LEU A 168 -22.02 -9.04 -1.07
N ALA A 169 -22.75 -10.13 -1.29
CA ALA A 169 -22.79 -10.78 -2.60
C ALA A 169 -23.30 -9.83 -3.72
N ALA A 170 -24.02 -8.76 -3.36
CA ALA A 170 -24.44 -7.70 -4.28
C ALA A 170 -23.36 -6.63 -4.53
N ALA A 171 -22.26 -6.63 -3.77
CA ALA A 171 -21.12 -5.75 -3.99
C ALA A 171 -19.95 -6.53 -4.62
N SER A 172 -19.07 -5.79 -5.29
CA SER A 172 -17.83 -6.34 -5.80
C SER A 172 -16.80 -6.44 -4.67
N PRO A 173 -16.22 -7.64 -4.43
CA PRO A 173 -15.12 -7.78 -3.48
C PRO A 173 -13.82 -7.17 -4.00
N VAL A 174 -13.73 -6.93 -5.32
CA VAL A 174 -12.53 -6.44 -5.99
C VAL A 174 -12.73 -5.02 -6.50
N ALA A 175 -11.64 -4.28 -6.64
CA ALA A 175 -11.68 -2.87 -7.00
C ALA A 175 -11.92 -2.62 -8.49
N THR A 176 -11.93 -3.66 -9.34
CA THR A 176 -12.15 -3.50 -10.79
C THR A 176 -13.51 -4.01 -11.21
N ARG A 177 -14.23 -3.21 -12.01
CA ARG A 177 -15.54 -3.58 -12.54
C ARG A 177 -15.43 -4.86 -13.38
N GLY A 178 -16.31 -5.83 -13.09
CA GLY A 178 -16.37 -7.10 -13.79
C GLY A 178 -15.31 -8.12 -13.39
N TRP A 179 -14.40 -7.79 -12.46
CA TRP A 179 -13.56 -8.81 -11.84
C TRP A 179 -14.33 -9.51 -10.72
N ASP A 180 -14.00 -10.77 -10.50
CA ASP A 180 -14.39 -11.55 -9.33
C ASP A 180 -13.12 -11.99 -8.56
N MET A 181 -13.32 -12.69 -7.44
CA MET A 181 -12.20 -13.20 -6.64
C MET A 181 -11.30 -14.17 -7.42
N ALA A 182 -11.88 -14.98 -8.31
CA ALA A 182 -11.10 -15.91 -9.13
C ALA A 182 -10.22 -15.18 -10.14
N THR A 183 -10.72 -14.08 -10.71
CA THR A 183 -9.97 -13.21 -11.62
C THR A 183 -8.83 -12.51 -10.89
N LEU A 184 -9.08 -11.95 -9.70
CA LEU A 184 -8.03 -11.37 -8.86
C LEU A 184 -6.93 -12.41 -8.57
N ASP A 185 -7.30 -13.61 -8.13
CA ASP A 185 -6.37 -14.71 -7.88
C ASP A 185 -5.49 -15.03 -9.10
N ARG A 186 -6.10 -15.16 -10.29
CA ARG A 186 -5.35 -15.44 -11.54
C ARG A 186 -4.39 -14.31 -11.91
N ARG A 187 -4.80 -13.04 -11.76
CA ARG A 187 -3.97 -11.88 -12.08
C ARG A 187 -2.77 -11.77 -11.14
N LEU A 188 -2.99 -11.94 -9.83
CA LEU A 188 -1.90 -11.97 -8.85
C LEU A 188 -0.98 -13.18 -9.08
N ALA A 189 -1.52 -14.36 -9.36
CA ALA A 189 -0.71 -15.53 -9.68
C ALA A 189 0.14 -15.30 -10.94
N THR A 190 -0.41 -14.69 -11.98
CA THR A 190 0.34 -14.32 -13.20
C THR A 190 1.47 -13.35 -12.87
N LEU A 191 1.19 -12.32 -12.07
CA LEU A 191 2.21 -11.36 -11.62
C LEU A 191 3.35 -12.06 -10.86
N TYR A 192 3.04 -12.99 -9.96
CA TYR A 192 4.06 -13.67 -9.16
C TYR A 192 4.74 -14.82 -9.90
N LEU A 193 4.09 -15.54 -10.81
CA LEU A 193 4.67 -16.75 -11.40
C LEU A 193 5.36 -16.54 -12.74
N ALA A 194 5.25 -15.35 -13.35
CA ALA A 194 5.84 -15.05 -14.65
C ALA A 194 7.34 -15.42 -14.74
N GLY A 195 7.65 -16.38 -15.62
CA GLY A 195 9.00 -16.88 -15.88
C GLY A 195 9.50 -17.96 -14.91
N ILE A 196 8.67 -18.38 -13.94
CA ILE A 196 8.96 -19.44 -12.96
C ILE A 196 7.77 -20.37 -12.74
N GLU A 197 6.85 -20.47 -13.71
CA GLU A 197 5.60 -21.21 -13.61
C GLU A 197 5.82 -22.69 -13.28
N ASP A 198 6.88 -23.28 -13.85
CA ASP A 198 7.23 -24.69 -13.65
C ASP A 198 7.80 -24.98 -12.25
N ASP A 199 8.47 -23.99 -11.64
CA ASP A 199 9.04 -24.12 -10.29
C ASP A 199 8.89 -22.82 -9.48
N PRO A 200 7.73 -22.63 -8.82
CA PRO A 200 7.45 -21.42 -8.04
C PRO A 200 8.42 -21.18 -6.87
N ARG A 201 9.18 -22.21 -6.46
CA ARG A 201 10.20 -22.08 -5.41
C ARG A 201 11.34 -21.14 -5.83
N ARG A 202 11.50 -20.87 -7.12
CA ARG A 202 12.49 -19.92 -7.65
C ARG A 202 12.10 -18.45 -7.43
N GLY A 203 10.90 -18.21 -6.89
CA GLY A 203 10.42 -16.91 -6.46
C GLY A 203 10.64 -16.67 -4.97
N VAL A 204 11.02 -15.45 -4.60
CA VAL A 204 11.25 -15.07 -3.18
C VAL A 204 10.62 -13.72 -2.84
N ILE A 205 10.12 -13.62 -1.61
CA ILE A 205 9.72 -12.38 -0.96
C ILE A 205 10.89 -11.95 -0.07
N LEU A 206 11.36 -10.72 -0.27
CA LEU A 206 12.51 -10.16 0.44
C LEU A 206 12.06 -9.02 1.37
N ASP A 207 12.29 -9.18 2.67
CA ASP A 207 12.06 -8.15 3.68
C ASP A 207 13.05 -8.30 4.84
N TYR A 208 13.32 -7.25 5.63
CA TYR A 208 14.17 -7.36 6.81
C TYR A 208 13.41 -8.13 7.91
N LYS A 209 13.97 -9.26 8.37
CA LYS A 209 13.35 -10.16 9.36
C LYS A 209 11.86 -10.42 9.09
N PRO A 210 11.53 -11.04 7.94
CA PRO A 210 10.17 -11.04 7.41
C PRO A 210 9.13 -11.68 8.34
N LEU A 211 9.53 -12.66 9.15
CA LEU A 211 8.64 -13.35 10.09
C LEU A 211 8.31 -12.52 11.35
N GLU A 212 9.07 -11.47 11.64
CA GLU A 212 8.83 -10.52 12.72
C GLU A 212 7.93 -9.35 12.29
N GLN A 213 7.68 -9.19 10.98
CA GLN A 213 6.90 -8.09 10.44
C GLN A 213 5.41 -8.24 10.74
N LYS A 214 4.73 -7.14 11.07
CA LYS A 214 3.26 -7.10 11.23
C LYS A 214 2.54 -7.45 9.92
N SER A 215 3.18 -7.19 8.79
CA SER A 215 2.67 -7.49 7.44
C SER A 215 2.93 -8.92 6.99
N ARG A 216 3.54 -9.80 7.81
CA ARG A 216 3.96 -11.16 7.42
C ARG A 216 2.83 -12.02 6.85
N ARG A 217 1.57 -11.72 7.19
CA ARG A 217 0.39 -12.39 6.63
C ARG A 217 0.28 -12.22 5.12
N GLU A 218 0.71 -11.08 4.57
CA GLU A 218 0.83 -10.90 3.12
C GLU A 218 1.81 -11.90 2.51
N PHE A 219 2.92 -12.19 3.21
CA PHE A 219 3.94 -13.11 2.70
C PHE A 219 3.42 -14.55 2.64
N PHE A 220 2.69 -14.95 3.68
CA PHE A 220 2.01 -16.24 3.69
C PHE A 220 0.89 -16.31 2.64
N ALA A 221 0.17 -15.21 2.37
CA ALA A 221 -0.84 -15.17 1.32
C ALA A 221 -0.24 -15.35 -0.08
N ILE A 222 0.91 -14.74 -0.34
CA ILE A 222 1.67 -14.92 -1.59
C ILE A 222 2.22 -16.34 -1.67
N GLN A 223 2.79 -16.87 -0.60
CA GLN A 223 3.27 -18.25 -0.56
C GLN A 223 2.15 -19.25 -0.82
N GLU A 224 0.97 -19.08 -0.21
CA GLU A 224 -0.21 -19.91 -0.48
C GLU A 224 -0.63 -19.83 -1.95
N LEU A 225 -0.80 -18.61 -2.48
CA LEU A 225 -1.19 -18.38 -3.88
C LEU A 225 -0.26 -19.05 -4.89
N THR A 226 1.04 -19.09 -4.57
CA THR A 226 2.08 -19.59 -5.47
C THR A 226 2.38 -21.08 -5.29
N GLY A 227 1.68 -21.79 -4.38
CA GLY A 227 1.81 -23.24 -4.20
C GLY A 227 2.02 -23.72 -2.76
N GLY A 228 1.78 -22.88 -1.76
CA GLY A 228 1.86 -23.21 -0.34
C GLY A 228 3.29 -23.38 0.21
N PRO A 229 3.43 -23.77 1.49
CA PRO A 229 4.72 -23.84 2.18
C PRO A 229 5.74 -24.80 1.55
N ALA A 230 5.30 -25.78 0.76
CA ALA A 230 6.19 -26.75 0.10
C ALA A 230 6.66 -26.32 -1.29
N ARG A 231 5.83 -25.62 -2.07
CA ARG A 231 6.11 -25.28 -3.48
C ARG A 231 6.08 -23.80 -3.80
N GLY A 232 5.33 -22.99 -3.08
CA GLY A 232 5.20 -21.57 -3.31
C GLY A 232 6.49 -20.81 -3.00
N TRP A 233 6.44 -19.50 -3.11
CA TRP A 233 7.59 -18.62 -2.94
C TRP A 233 8.29 -18.79 -1.57
N GLY A 234 9.60 -18.53 -1.56
CA GLY A 234 10.38 -18.36 -0.33
C GLY A 234 10.05 -17.04 0.36
N ILE A 235 10.17 -17.00 1.68
CA ILE A 235 10.03 -15.78 2.50
C ILE A 235 11.37 -15.61 3.21
N LEU A 236 12.15 -14.60 2.84
CA LEU A 236 13.57 -14.52 3.20
C LEU A 236 13.96 -13.15 3.73
N ASP A 237 14.81 -13.14 4.75
CA ASP A 237 15.68 -12.00 4.98
C ASP A 237 16.76 -11.98 3.88
N PRO A 238 17.01 -10.83 3.22
CA PRO A 238 18.04 -10.73 2.18
C PRO A 238 19.42 -11.27 2.60
N ARG A 239 19.75 -11.23 3.90
CA ARG A 239 21.01 -11.75 4.46
C ARG A 239 21.13 -13.28 4.37
N GLU A 240 20.04 -13.99 4.15
CA GLU A 240 20.02 -15.46 4.00
C GLU A 240 20.45 -15.91 2.60
N VAL A 241 20.61 -14.99 1.65
CA VAL A 241 20.99 -15.31 0.27
C VAL A 241 22.47 -15.68 0.19
N VAL A 242 22.75 -16.78 -0.51
CA VAL A 242 24.09 -17.28 -0.76
C VAL A 242 24.36 -17.40 -2.25
N TYR A 243 25.60 -17.18 -2.68
CA TYR A 243 26.00 -17.31 -4.08
C TYR A 243 26.66 -18.67 -4.33
N MET A 244 26.11 -19.45 -5.25
CA MET A 244 26.59 -20.79 -5.56
C MET A 244 26.66 -21.02 -7.06
N THR A 245 27.72 -21.69 -7.50
CA THR A 245 27.81 -22.22 -8.87
C THR A 245 27.08 -23.56 -8.91
N LEU A 246 25.90 -23.58 -9.53
CA LEU A 246 25.11 -24.81 -9.68
C LEU A 246 25.68 -25.69 -10.81
N PRO A 247 25.48 -27.02 -10.77
CA PRO A 247 25.87 -27.91 -11.86
C PRO A 247 25.30 -27.43 -13.21
N GLY A 248 26.16 -27.33 -14.23
CA GLY A 248 25.79 -26.82 -15.55
C GLY A 248 25.76 -25.29 -15.68
N SER A 249 26.06 -24.53 -14.63
CA SER A 249 26.25 -23.08 -14.69
C SER A 249 27.73 -22.70 -14.70
N ALA A 250 28.11 -21.76 -15.56
CA ALA A 250 29.45 -21.17 -15.58
C ALA A 250 29.62 -20.04 -14.55
N ARG A 251 28.53 -19.57 -13.92
CA ARG A 251 28.54 -18.44 -12.99
C ARG A 251 27.83 -18.79 -11.68
N ALA A 252 28.34 -18.21 -10.59
CA ALA A 252 27.66 -18.26 -9.31
C ALA A 252 26.39 -17.42 -9.37
N GLN A 253 25.28 -17.98 -8.90
CA GLN A 253 23.95 -17.34 -8.91
C GLN A 253 23.38 -17.25 -7.50
N PRO A 254 22.48 -16.30 -7.23
CA PRO A 254 21.84 -16.17 -5.92
C PRO A 254 20.94 -17.38 -5.65
N CYS A 255 21.11 -17.97 -4.48
CA CYS A 255 20.37 -19.14 -4.02
C CYS A 255 19.92 -18.93 -2.57
N TYR A 256 18.93 -19.69 -2.14
CA TYR A 256 18.57 -19.84 -0.74
C TYR A 256 18.41 -21.31 -0.38
N ARG A 257 18.45 -21.59 0.93
CA ARG A 257 18.24 -22.95 1.44
C ARG A 257 16.76 -23.17 1.76
N ARG A 258 16.22 -24.28 1.28
CA ARG A 258 14.88 -24.75 1.61
C ARG A 258 14.88 -26.26 1.72
N ASP A 259 14.41 -26.78 2.85
CA ASP A 259 14.34 -28.23 3.11
C ASP A 259 15.68 -28.93 2.85
N GLY A 260 16.78 -28.27 3.21
CA GLY A 260 18.15 -28.75 2.99
C GLY A 260 18.68 -28.62 1.55
N ALA A 261 17.83 -28.31 0.57
CA ALA A 261 18.21 -28.08 -0.82
C ALA A 261 18.57 -26.61 -1.08
N LEU A 262 19.45 -26.38 -2.05
CA LEU A 262 19.71 -25.06 -2.61
C LEU A 262 18.75 -24.80 -3.76
N VAL A 263 18.05 -23.67 -3.70
CA VAL A 263 17.09 -23.25 -4.72
C VAL A 263 17.58 -21.93 -5.34
N PRO A 264 17.77 -21.84 -6.66
CA PRO A 264 18.17 -20.60 -7.32
C PRO A 264 17.03 -19.57 -7.29
N ILE A 265 17.40 -18.31 -7.13
CA ILE A 265 16.47 -17.18 -7.14
C ILE A 265 16.44 -16.60 -8.56
N HIS A 266 15.27 -16.64 -9.20
CA HIS A 266 15.06 -16.05 -10.52
C HIS A 266 14.06 -14.90 -10.50
N ARG A 267 13.18 -14.87 -9.50
CA ARG A 267 12.16 -13.85 -9.35
C ARG A 267 12.09 -13.37 -7.91
N ALA A 268 11.96 -12.06 -7.72
CA ALA A 268 11.96 -11.49 -6.38
C ALA A 268 10.91 -10.38 -6.24
N TYR A 269 10.31 -10.31 -5.05
CA TYR A 269 9.46 -9.21 -4.62
C TYR A 269 10.06 -8.61 -3.36
N SER A 270 10.69 -7.45 -3.50
CA SER A 270 11.19 -6.71 -2.33
C SER A 270 10.10 -5.85 -1.72
N ARG A 271 10.02 -5.92 -0.39
CA ARG A 271 9.17 -5.09 0.47
C ARG A 271 9.94 -4.03 1.24
N LEU A 272 11.25 -3.97 1.01
CA LEU A 272 12.14 -3.04 1.67
C LEU A 272 11.80 -1.60 1.27
N VAL A 273 11.63 -0.76 2.28
CA VAL A 273 11.51 0.69 2.14
C VAL A 273 12.75 1.38 2.70
N HIS A 274 12.93 2.67 2.42
CA HIS A 274 14.13 3.41 2.82
C HIS A 274 14.49 3.25 4.31
N SER A 275 13.50 3.36 5.21
CA SER A 275 13.72 3.23 6.65
C SER A 275 14.23 1.85 7.07
N ASP A 276 13.72 0.78 6.45
CA ASP A 276 14.20 -0.57 6.75
C ASP A 276 15.59 -0.81 6.15
N ILE A 277 15.89 -0.23 4.98
CA ILE A 277 17.20 -0.34 4.35
C ILE A 277 18.27 0.36 5.18
N VAL A 278 18.13 1.67 5.39
CA VAL A 278 19.18 2.51 5.98
C VAL A 278 19.20 2.41 7.50
N GLY A 279 18.02 2.30 8.12
CA GLY A 279 17.89 2.29 9.58
C GLY A 279 18.07 0.92 10.23
N ARG A 280 17.95 -0.19 9.48
CA ARG A 280 17.92 -1.55 10.06
C ARG A 280 18.79 -2.54 9.30
N LEU A 281 18.46 -2.84 8.05
CA LEU A 281 19.09 -3.88 7.24
C LEU A 281 20.59 -3.62 7.05
N LEU A 282 20.96 -2.48 6.45
CA LEU A 282 22.37 -2.18 6.19
C LEU A 282 23.18 -2.14 7.49
N PRO A 283 22.79 -1.38 8.54
CA PRO A 283 23.50 -1.37 9.82
C PRO A 283 23.77 -2.76 10.41
N ASP A 284 22.80 -3.66 10.31
CA ASP A 284 22.89 -5.01 10.88
C ASP A 284 23.71 -6.00 10.04
N CYS A 285 24.08 -5.64 8.81
CA CYS A 285 24.85 -6.52 7.93
C CYS A 285 26.35 -6.47 8.22
N THR A 286 26.96 -7.65 8.28
CA THR A 286 28.40 -7.86 8.11
C THR A 286 28.88 -7.40 6.74
N LEU A 287 30.21 -7.29 6.55
CA LEU A 287 30.80 -6.92 5.26
C LEU A 287 30.48 -7.94 4.15
N ASP A 288 30.48 -9.22 4.48
CA ASP A 288 30.16 -10.28 3.52
C ASP A 288 28.68 -10.26 3.13
N GLU A 289 27.78 -10.06 4.10
CA GLU A 289 26.36 -9.88 3.82
C GLU A 289 26.13 -8.65 2.94
N ARG A 290 26.75 -7.50 3.25
CA ARG A 290 26.65 -6.30 2.40
C ARG A 290 27.10 -6.57 0.97
N SER A 291 28.20 -7.30 0.79
CA SER A 291 28.70 -7.69 -0.52
C SER A 291 27.72 -8.63 -1.26
N ALA A 292 27.09 -9.57 -0.55
CA ALA A 292 26.05 -10.44 -1.10
C ALA A 292 24.79 -9.66 -1.48
N LEU A 293 24.36 -8.70 -0.66
CA LEU A 293 23.23 -7.81 -0.96
C LEU A 293 23.50 -6.95 -2.19
N GLN A 294 24.68 -6.33 -2.27
CA GLN A 294 25.09 -5.55 -3.44
C GLN A 294 25.01 -6.37 -4.72
N ARG A 295 25.48 -7.62 -4.67
CA ARG A 295 25.36 -8.54 -5.81
C ARG A 295 23.91 -8.89 -6.10
N LEU A 296 23.10 -9.17 -5.08
CA LEU A 296 21.70 -9.59 -5.23
C LEU A 296 20.83 -8.52 -5.89
N PHE A 297 20.87 -7.31 -5.34
CA PHE A 297 20.10 -6.19 -5.89
C PHE A 297 20.78 -5.57 -7.12
N GLY A 298 22.05 -5.88 -7.36
CA GLY A 298 22.78 -5.55 -8.58
C GLY A 298 22.73 -6.62 -9.67
N ASP A 299 21.97 -7.72 -9.49
CA ASP A 299 21.89 -8.81 -10.47
C ASP A 299 20.82 -8.51 -11.54
N PRO A 300 21.21 -8.27 -12.80
CA PRO A 300 20.26 -8.01 -13.89
C PRO A 300 19.46 -9.25 -14.32
N ASN A 301 19.85 -10.45 -13.89
CA ASN A 301 19.18 -11.70 -14.25
C ASN A 301 17.99 -12.04 -13.35
N ILE A 302 17.75 -11.25 -12.29
CA ILE A 302 16.59 -11.43 -11.42
C ILE A 302 15.42 -10.61 -11.96
N HIS A 303 14.28 -11.27 -12.16
CA HIS A 303 13.05 -10.60 -12.53
C HIS A 303 12.36 -10.04 -11.28
N TRP A 304 12.28 -8.72 -11.16
CA TRP A 304 11.72 -8.06 -9.98
C TRP A 304 10.23 -7.76 -10.13
N VAL A 305 9.38 -8.34 -9.27
CA VAL A 305 7.99 -7.86 -9.09
C VAL A 305 8.02 -6.45 -8.50
N SER A 306 8.90 -6.23 -7.51
CA SER A 306 9.26 -4.90 -7.03
C SER A 306 10.72 -4.89 -6.59
N HIS A 307 11.52 -4.00 -7.15
CA HIS A 307 12.89 -3.74 -6.73
C HIS A 307 12.92 -2.67 -5.63
N PRO A 308 13.89 -2.65 -4.68
CA PRO A 308 14.00 -1.57 -3.70
C PRO A 308 13.98 -0.16 -4.31
N ILE A 309 14.53 0.03 -5.52
CA ILE A 309 14.53 1.35 -6.17
C ILE A 309 13.14 1.81 -6.59
N HIS A 310 12.18 0.89 -6.77
CA HIS A 310 10.79 1.27 -7.05
C HIS A 310 10.21 2.09 -5.91
N PHE A 311 10.69 1.99 -4.67
CA PHE A 311 10.30 2.91 -3.60
C PHE A 311 10.57 4.38 -3.97
N TYR A 312 11.72 4.68 -4.56
CA TYR A 312 12.11 6.05 -4.91
C TYR A 312 11.46 6.53 -6.22
N TYR A 313 11.02 5.60 -7.07
CA TYR A 313 10.34 5.94 -8.31
C TYR A 313 9.04 6.72 -8.08
N GLY A 314 8.31 6.35 -7.02
CA GLY A 314 7.05 6.97 -6.63
C GLY A 314 6.87 7.05 -5.11
N THR A 315 6.84 8.28 -4.60
CA THR A 315 6.63 8.61 -3.18
C THR A 315 5.69 9.81 -3.05
N LYS A 316 5.14 10.03 -1.85
CA LYS A 316 4.37 11.24 -1.54
C LYS A 316 5.05 12.57 -1.93
N ALA A 317 6.38 12.62 -2.07
CA ALA A 317 7.09 13.80 -2.56
C ALA A 317 6.62 14.25 -3.94
N ASN A 318 6.18 13.32 -4.80
CA ASN A 318 5.72 13.64 -6.14
C ASN A 318 4.39 14.41 -6.15
N PHE A 319 3.66 14.48 -5.02
CA PHE A 319 2.43 15.29 -4.94
C PHE A 319 2.70 16.79 -5.14
N VAL A 320 3.92 17.26 -4.88
CA VAL A 320 4.34 18.63 -5.23
C VAL A 320 4.21 18.85 -6.74
N ASP A 321 4.76 17.92 -7.52
CA ASP A 321 4.69 17.97 -8.98
C ASP A 321 3.25 17.75 -9.46
N TYR A 322 2.52 16.79 -8.88
CA TYR A 322 1.16 16.47 -9.32
C TYR A 322 0.17 17.61 -9.09
N HIS A 323 0.32 18.32 -7.97
CA HIS A 323 -0.46 19.52 -7.70
C HIS A 323 -0.05 20.66 -8.64
N ARG A 324 1.25 20.94 -8.80
CA ARG A 324 1.76 21.99 -9.70
C ARG A 324 1.29 21.77 -11.14
N ASP A 325 1.38 20.54 -11.61
CA ASP A 325 1.04 20.15 -12.99
C ASP A 325 -0.48 19.91 -13.15
N SER A 326 -1.27 20.13 -12.08
CA SER A 326 -2.74 19.97 -12.05
C SER A 326 -3.22 18.61 -12.56
N LEU A 327 -2.49 17.54 -12.23
CA LEU A 327 -2.77 16.20 -12.76
C LEU A 327 -4.11 15.65 -12.30
N SER A 328 -4.55 16.01 -11.09
CA SER A 328 -5.86 15.64 -10.54
C SER A 328 -6.37 16.70 -9.57
N PRO A 329 -7.68 17.06 -9.61
CA PRO A 329 -8.27 18.00 -8.65
C PRO A 329 -8.33 17.43 -7.23
N TYR A 330 -8.06 16.13 -7.05
CA TYR A 330 -8.11 15.44 -5.76
C TYR A 330 -6.77 15.44 -5.03
N VAL A 331 -5.69 15.92 -5.66
CA VAL A 331 -4.41 16.19 -4.99
C VAL A 331 -4.54 17.53 -4.25
N PRO A 332 -4.50 17.55 -2.90
CA PRO A 332 -4.53 18.80 -2.16
C PRO A 332 -3.31 19.66 -2.48
N GLU A 333 -3.41 20.96 -2.19
CA GLU A 333 -2.27 21.86 -2.29
C GLU A 333 -1.07 21.29 -1.54
N THR A 334 0.04 21.08 -2.25
CA THR A 334 1.23 20.45 -1.70
C THR A 334 2.47 21.23 -2.12
N ARG A 335 3.35 21.49 -1.15
CA ARG A 335 4.57 22.28 -1.31
C ARG A 335 5.76 21.53 -0.71
N LEU A 336 6.91 21.58 -1.39
CA LEU A 336 8.18 21.16 -0.81
C LEU A 336 8.60 22.18 0.24
N VAL A 337 9.08 21.72 1.39
CA VAL A 337 9.67 22.60 2.39
C VAL A 337 11.09 22.98 1.94
N THR A 338 11.32 24.28 1.79
CA THR A 338 12.62 24.89 1.51
C THR A 338 12.93 25.94 2.56
N ASP A 339 14.20 26.32 2.70
CA ASP A 339 14.61 27.40 3.61
C ASP A 339 13.88 28.70 3.29
N ASP A 340 13.76 29.05 1.99
CA ASP A 340 13.04 30.25 1.54
C ASP A 340 11.56 30.25 1.96
N LEU A 341 10.90 29.09 1.90
CA LEU A 341 9.51 28.94 2.32
C LEU A 341 9.38 29.12 3.84
N LEU A 342 10.28 28.52 4.61
CA LEU A 342 10.31 28.67 6.06
C LEU A 342 10.55 30.13 6.45
N ASP A 343 11.49 30.81 5.79
CA ASP A 343 11.75 32.23 6.00
C ASP A 343 10.56 33.12 5.62
N ALA A 344 9.83 32.77 4.55
CA ALA A 344 8.60 33.46 4.19
C ALA A 344 7.54 33.32 5.29
N PHE A 345 7.39 32.13 5.91
CA PHE A 345 6.49 31.96 7.04
C PHE A 345 6.92 32.73 8.29
N ARG A 346 8.23 32.76 8.61
CA ARG A 346 8.78 33.56 9.71
C ARG A 346 8.47 35.05 9.52
N ARG A 347 8.75 35.60 8.33
CA ARG A 347 8.47 37.01 8.00
C ARG A 347 6.98 37.34 8.07
N ALA A 348 6.13 36.39 7.70
CA ALA A 348 4.68 36.54 7.77
C ALA A 348 4.10 36.31 9.17
N GLY A 349 4.92 35.96 10.18
CA GLY A 349 4.46 35.65 11.53
C GLY A 349 3.53 34.44 11.60
N ARG A 350 3.67 33.47 10.69
CA ARG A 350 2.82 32.28 10.64
C ARG A 350 3.41 31.18 11.53
N ASP A 351 2.90 31.07 12.75
CA ASP A 351 3.19 29.97 13.69
C ASP A 351 2.03 29.83 14.70
N PRO A 352 1.33 28.68 14.80
CA PRO A 352 1.53 27.46 14.03
C PRO A 352 1.12 27.61 12.56
N LEU A 353 1.56 26.65 11.73
CA LEU A 353 1.18 26.56 10.33
C LEU A 353 -0.24 25.97 10.17
N THR A 354 -1.25 26.67 10.71
CA THR A 354 -2.65 26.23 10.71
C THR A 354 -3.18 25.95 9.31
N GLY A 355 -3.92 24.83 9.17
CA GLY A 355 -4.48 24.33 7.93
C GLY A 355 -3.49 23.53 7.09
N LEU A 356 -2.30 23.22 7.61
CA LEU A 356 -1.27 22.45 6.92
C LEU A 356 -0.91 21.18 7.67
N VAL A 357 -0.39 20.21 6.92
CA VAL A 357 0.13 18.94 7.41
C VAL A 357 1.57 18.81 6.96
N TYR A 358 2.49 18.65 7.90
CA TYR A 358 3.88 18.31 7.60
C TYR A 358 4.07 16.81 7.45
N LYS A 359 4.84 16.40 6.44
CA LYS A 359 5.19 14.99 6.18
C LYS A 359 6.67 14.89 5.74
N PRO A 360 7.49 14.04 6.36
CA PRO A 360 8.80 13.69 5.80
C PRO A 360 8.64 12.97 4.45
N THR A 361 9.48 13.28 3.46
CA THR A 361 9.39 12.72 2.10
C THR A 361 9.67 11.22 2.05
N LEU A 362 10.70 10.75 2.77
CA LEU A 362 11.11 9.33 2.83
C LEU A 362 10.57 8.56 4.05
N GLY A 363 9.81 9.21 4.93
CA GLY A 363 9.17 8.56 6.08
C GLY A 363 8.00 7.66 5.66
N ASN A 364 7.68 6.61 6.41
CA ASN A 364 6.55 5.72 6.13
C ASN A 364 5.63 5.58 7.34
N SER A 365 4.44 5.02 7.14
CA SER A 365 3.52 4.66 8.23
C SER A 365 3.14 5.85 9.14
N GLY A 366 3.04 7.06 8.58
CA GLY A 366 2.63 8.25 9.34
C GLY A 366 3.59 8.68 10.46
N GLN A 367 4.83 8.18 10.47
CA GLN A 367 5.86 8.64 11.40
C GLN A 367 6.23 10.10 11.12
N ALA A 368 6.37 10.89 12.18
CA ALA A 368 6.67 12.33 12.13
C ALA A 368 5.73 13.18 11.25
N VAL A 369 4.51 12.70 10.97
CA VAL A 369 3.46 13.52 10.37
C VAL A 369 2.83 14.42 11.44
N GLU A 370 2.65 15.70 11.18
CA GLU A 370 2.10 16.65 12.15
C GLU A 370 1.05 17.54 11.48
N ALA A 371 -0.11 17.70 12.13
CA ALA A 371 -1.14 18.65 11.69
C ALA A 371 -0.95 19.97 12.42
N ASP A 372 -1.16 21.06 11.69
CA ASP A 372 -0.94 22.43 12.16
C ASP A 372 0.43 22.57 12.85
N PRO A 373 1.53 22.15 12.19
CA PRO A 373 2.81 22.01 12.85
C PRO A 373 3.33 23.36 13.35
N ALA A 374 3.98 23.32 14.51
CA ALA A 374 4.82 24.44 14.93
C ALA A 374 5.94 24.62 13.90
N LEU A 375 6.30 25.86 13.57
CA LEU A 375 7.29 26.12 12.53
C LEU A 375 8.67 25.50 12.85
N ALA A 376 8.99 25.36 14.14
CA ALA A 376 10.21 24.71 14.63
C ALA A 376 10.29 23.20 14.33
N ASN A 377 9.16 22.54 14.06
CA ASN A 377 9.09 21.10 13.78
C ASN A 377 9.14 20.77 12.28
N VAL A 378 9.27 21.80 11.42
CA VAL A 378 9.22 21.68 9.97
C VAL A 378 10.62 21.84 9.41
N GLU A 379 11.10 20.81 8.69
CA GLU A 379 12.47 20.76 8.17
C GLU A 379 12.50 20.80 6.63
N PRO A 380 13.51 21.44 6.02
CA PRO A 380 13.74 21.40 4.58
C PRO A 380 13.81 19.96 4.04
N GLY A 381 13.27 19.75 2.84
CA GLY A 381 13.18 18.42 2.23
C GLY A 381 11.97 17.58 2.69
N GLY A 382 11.17 18.06 3.65
CA GLY A 382 9.83 17.56 3.93
C GLY A 382 8.76 18.18 3.01
N LEU A 383 7.50 17.87 3.29
CA LEU A 383 6.34 18.35 2.54
C LEU A 383 5.35 19.05 3.47
N LEU A 384 4.75 20.13 2.98
CA LEU A 384 3.55 20.72 3.55
C LEU A 384 2.39 20.49 2.60
N GLN A 385 1.34 19.86 3.09
CA GLN A 385 0.10 19.61 2.35
C GLN A 385 -1.06 20.32 3.04
N ALA A 386 -2.01 20.87 2.28
CA ALA A 386 -3.26 21.37 2.81
C ALA A 386 -3.97 20.28 3.63
N ARG A 387 -4.43 20.66 4.82
CA ARG A 387 -5.12 19.75 5.72
C ARG A 387 -6.43 19.28 5.09
N ILE A 388 -6.58 17.96 5.01
CA ILE A 388 -7.82 17.33 4.56
C ILE A 388 -8.78 17.26 5.76
N HIS A 389 -10.05 17.57 5.51
CA HIS A 389 -11.14 17.44 6.47
C HIS A 389 -12.03 16.26 6.06
N PRO A 390 -11.69 15.04 6.51
CA PRO A 390 -12.41 13.85 6.08
C PRO A 390 -13.80 13.76 6.70
N VAL A 391 -14.75 13.17 5.98
CA VAL A 391 -16.12 13.00 6.47
C VAL A 391 -16.29 11.67 7.19
N ALA A 392 -17.02 11.68 8.32
CA ALA A 392 -17.42 10.47 9.03
C ALA A 392 -18.58 9.77 8.31
N CYS A 393 -18.29 9.17 7.15
CA CYS A 393 -19.27 8.58 6.25
C CYS A 393 -19.42 7.06 6.37
N HIS A 394 -18.58 6.38 7.15
CA HIS A 394 -18.64 4.93 7.33
C HIS A 394 -19.52 4.60 8.54
N PRO A 395 -20.75 4.07 8.36
CA PRO A 395 -21.60 3.70 9.47
C PRO A 395 -21.11 2.38 10.09
N THR A 396 -21.01 2.38 11.42
CA THR A 396 -20.69 1.19 12.22
C THR A 396 -21.75 0.95 13.27
N LEU A 397 -21.70 -0.20 13.94
CA LEU A 397 -22.52 -0.48 15.15
C LEU A 397 -22.28 0.53 16.29
N PHE A 398 -21.20 1.31 16.22
CA PHE A 398 -20.78 2.29 17.23
C PHE A 398 -20.92 3.74 16.74
N GLY A 399 -21.69 3.94 15.66
CA GLY A 399 -21.91 5.22 15.01
C GLY A 399 -20.96 5.49 13.84
N PRO A 400 -21.03 6.70 13.25
CA PRO A 400 -20.22 7.05 12.09
C PRO A 400 -18.73 7.11 12.42
N ARG A 401 -17.90 6.69 11.47
CA ARG A 401 -16.44 6.73 11.53
C ARG A 401 -15.85 7.25 10.24
N VAL A 402 -14.58 7.63 10.30
CA VAL A 402 -13.85 8.21 9.16
C VAL A 402 -13.08 7.11 8.44
N PRO A 403 -13.43 6.75 7.19
CA PRO A 403 -12.64 5.82 6.40
C PRO A 403 -11.50 6.55 5.68
N GLU A 404 -10.28 6.05 5.85
CA GLU A 404 -9.24 6.14 4.84
C GLU A 404 -9.35 4.92 3.91
N ILE A 405 -9.28 5.16 2.61
CA ILE A 405 -9.26 4.11 1.59
C ILE A 405 -7.92 4.12 0.86
N ARG A 406 -7.38 2.94 0.61
CA ARG A 406 -6.17 2.68 -0.16
C ARG A 406 -6.54 1.80 -1.33
N LEU A 407 -6.45 2.35 -2.54
CA LEU A 407 -6.53 1.57 -3.76
C LEU A 407 -5.19 0.87 -3.99
N MET A 408 -5.20 -0.45 -4.11
CA MET A 408 -4.01 -1.24 -4.46
C MET A 408 -4.04 -1.52 -5.96
N GLY A 409 -3.15 -0.89 -6.72
CA GLY A 409 -2.99 -1.08 -8.16
C GLY A 409 -1.98 -2.16 -8.49
N ILE A 410 -2.36 -3.07 -9.39
CA ILE A 410 -1.46 -4.07 -9.97
C ILE A 410 -1.29 -3.85 -11.47
N PRO A 411 -0.14 -4.22 -12.06
CA PRO A 411 0.05 -4.16 -13.50
C PRO A 411 -0.90 -5.13 -14.21
N ASP A 412 -1.62 -4.64 -15.21
CA ASP A 412 -2.43 -5.43 -16.12
C ASP A 412 -2.47 -4.75 -17.49
N ALA A 413 -2.11 -5.50 -18.55
CA ALA A 413 -2.10 -5.02 -19.93
C ALA A 413 -1.40 -3.66 -20.13
N GLY A 414 -0.24 -3.45 -19.49
CA GLY A 414 0.56 -2.22 -19.61
C GLY A 414 0.06 -1.01 -18.81
N ARG A 415 -1.01 -1.18 -18.03
CA ARG A 415 -1.60 -0.15 -17.16
C ARG A 415 -1.75 -0.66 -15.73
N LEU A 416 -2.07 0.25 -14.81
CA LEU A 416 -2.50 -0.13 -13.47
C LEU A 416 -3.99 -0.35 -13.43
N THR A 417 -4.38 -1.45 -12.78
CA THR A 417 -5.76 -1.84 -12.54
C THR A 417 -5.97 -2.04 -11.04
N GLY A 418 -7.10 -1.59 -10.52
CA GLY A 418 -7.44 -1.70 -9.10
C GLY A 418 -7.67 -3.15 -8.68
N ALA A 419 -6.78 -3.73 -7.88
CA ALA A 419 -6.93 -5.09 -7.39
C ALA A 419 -7.96 -5.17 -6.25
N ALA A 420 -7.75 -4.39 -5.19
CA ALA A 420 -8.60 -4.37 -4.01
C ALA A 420 -8.48 -3.04 -3.26
N LEU A 421 -9.42 -2.80 -2.35
CA LEU A 421 -9.40 -1.68 -1.42
C LEU A 421 -8.94 -2.17 -0.06
N TYR A 422 -7.87 -1.56 0.45
CA TYR A 422 -7.51 -1.63 1.86
C TYR A 422 -8.08 -0.39 2.55
N ASN A 423 -8.51 -0.49 3.81
CA ASN A 423 -9.07 0.65 4.51
C ASN A 423 -8.56 0.74 5.94
N ARG A 424 -8.53 1.99 6.44
CA ARG A 424 -8.25 2.31 7.83
C ARG A 424 -9.38 3.20 8.35
N VAL A 425 -10.20 2.68 9.25
CA VAL A 425 -11.33 3.36 9.87
C VAL A 425 -10.88 4.01 11.16
N MET A 426 -11.17 5.29 11.33
CA MET A 426 -10.70 6.09 12.44
C MET A 426 -11.86 6.71 13.24
N PRO A 427 -11.58 7.13 14.49
CA PRO A 427 -12.45 8.06 15.22
C PRO A 427 -12.73 9.34 14.43
N VAL A 428 -13.86 9.98 14.70
CA VAL A 428 -14.30 11.21 14.01
C VAL A 428 -13.36 12.39 14.27
N ASP A 429 -12.72 12.41 15.43
CA ASP A 429 -11.78 13.46 15.84
C ASP A 429 -10.32 13.13 15.49
N SER A 430 -10.06 11.98 14.86
CA SER A 430 -8.70 11.55 14.58
C SER A 430 -8.18 12.21 13.30
N PHE A 431 -6.99 12.78 13.41
CA PHE A 431 -6.24 13.26 12.26
C PHE A 431 -5.33 12.17 11.64
N LYS A 432 -4.83 11.22 12.44
CA LYS A 432 -3.87 10.21 11.99
C LYS A 432 -4.54 8.84 11.83
N SER A 433 -4.32 8.25 10.68
CA SER A 433 -4.77 6.91 10.30
C SER A 433 -3.73 5.82 10.51
N ASN A 434 -2.62 6.09 11.20
CA ASN A 434 -1.63 5.04 11.46
C ASN A 434 -2.27 3.92 12.29
N ALA A 435 -2.13 2.68 11.81
CA ALA A 435 -2.56 1.45 12.47
C ALA A 435 -2.28 1.42 13.97
N SER A 436 -1.05 1.76 14.40
CA SER A 436 -0.67 1.74 15.82
C SER A 436 -1.39 2.82 16.63
N VAL A 437 -1.65 3.99 16.04
CA VAL A 437 -2.36 5.09 16.69
C VAL A 437 -3.85 4.76 16.83
N VAL A 438 -4.46 4.26 15.76
CA VAL A 438 -5.87 3.82 15.75
C VAL A 438 -6.05 2.71 16.78
N ALA A 439 -5.19 1.70 16.75
CA ALA A 439 -5.23 0.57 17.67
C ALA A 439 -5.00 0.99 19.14
N ALA A 440 -4.07 1.91 19.40
CA ALA A 440 -3.78 2.37 20.76
C ALA A 440 -4.95 3.14 21.42
N ARG A 441 -5.83 3.76 20.63
CA ARG A 441 -7.02 4.44 21.15
C ARG A 441 -8.10 3.46 21.65
N GLY A 442 -8.13 2.23 21.12
CA GLY A 442 -9.10 1.20 21.54
C GLY A 442 -10.56 1.59 21.29
N GLU A 443 -10.82 2.52 20.37
CA GLU A 443 -12.18 3.00 20.13
C GLU A 443 -12.99 1.99 19.28
N PRO A 444 -14.17 1.55 19.75
CA PRO A 444 -15.02 0.63 19.01
C PRO A 444 -15.43 1.17 17.62
N GLY A 445 -15.54 0.28 16.64
CA GLY A 445 -15.74 0.65 15.22
C GLY A 445 -14.46 1.14 14.53
N THR A 446 -13.36 1.10 15.27
CA THR A 446 -11.96 1.35 14.90
C THR A 446 -11.37 0.44 13.83
N GLY A 447 -10.27 0.80 13.14
CA GLY A 447 -9.21 -0.15 12.77
C GLY A 447 -8.89 -0.33 11.28
N GLU A 448 -8.38 -1.50 10.89
CA GLU A 448 -7.92 -1.81 9.53
C GLU A 448 -8.71 -2.95 8.88
N GLY A 449 -8.95 -2.87 7.57
CA GLY A 449 -9.71 -3.91 6.87
C GLY A 449 -9.58 -3.83 5.36
N PHE A 450 -10.51 -4.50 4.69
CA PHE A 450 -10.67 -4.43 3.25
C PHE A 450 -12.08 -3.97 2.90
N GLY A 451 -12.16 -3.21 1.82
CA GLY A 451 -13.39 -2.60 1.35
C GLY A 451 -14.00 -3.33 0.15
N PHE A 452 -15.29 -3.10 -0.04
CA PHE A 452 -16.07 -3.58 -1.18
C PHE A 452 -16.49 -2.40 -2.03
N VAL A 453 -16.75 -2.69 -3.31
CA VAL A 453 -17.15 -1.69 -4.29
C VAL A 453 -18.60 -1.92 -4.72
N VAL A 454 -19.41 -0.87 -4.70
CA VAL A 454 -20.80 -0.90 -5.19
C VAL A 454 -20.83 -0.21 -6.56
N TRP A 455 -21.03 -0.99 -7.61
CA TRP A 455 -20.90 -0.57 -9.01
C TRP A 455 -22.16 0.01 -9.62
#